data_AF-A0A1Y4KRD3-F1
#
_entry.id   AF-A0A1Y4KRD3-F1
#
_cell.length_a   1.000
_cell.length_b   1.000
_cell.length_c   1.000
_cell.angle_alpha   90.00
_cell.angle_beta   90.00
_cell.angle_gamma   90.00
#
_symmetry.space_group_name_H-M   'P 1'
#
loop_
_entity.id
_entity.type
_entity.pdbx_description
1 polymer ?
#
loop_
_entity_poly.entity_id
_entity_poly.type
_entity_poly.pdbx_seq_one_letter_code
_entity_poly.pdbx_strand_id
1 'polypeptide(L)'
;MATIRCPHCGSPVMVRGNRWECGWCGDFGNISSLFPSEQAKLAPKKSTPKITLSFTVSVEDTTPPPRHFTRTELVDMVRRWDFSENEWACRDLLIADFPDAVRRWTAEELEDMDTQDLLCEVGDSDPQTAVQMMKLLLDTAESHLQEPEVAEQLLGWDMCVLCRNQFVQAPLLKQLKHDDRLAQQLFRSAYVGDSQEDLLDACDWFGEADLKKYLYSLMTQNPYFEGFD
;
A
#
# COMPACT_ATOMS: atom_id res chain seq x y z
N MET A 1 -45.40 24.18 -16.49
CA MET A 1 -46.61 23.55 -17.06
C MET A 1 -46.54 23.68 -18.57
N ALA A 2 -46.82 22.63 -19.33
CA ALA A 2 -46.72 22.69 -20.79
C ALA A 2 -47.86 23.54 -21.37
N THR A 3 -47.54 24.60 -22.10
CA THR A 3 -48.53 25.47 -22.75
C THR A 3 -49.07 24.80 -24.01
N ILE A 4 -50.39 24.64 -24.09
CA ILE A 4 -51.11 24.07 -25.24
C ILE A 4 -51.31 25.14 -26.31
N ARG A 5 -51.13 24.77 -27.58
CA ARG A 5 -51.27 25.69 -28.73
C ARG A 5 -52.57 25.48 -29.51
N CYS A 6 -53.16 26.58 -29.97
CA CYS A 6 -54.35 26.60 -30.81
C CYS A 6 -54.03 25.93 -32.16
N PRO A 7 -54.85 24.98 -32.63
CA PRO A 7 -54.61 24.31 -33.91
C PRO A 7 -54.81 25.24 -35.11
N HIS A 8 -55.61 26.30 -34.95
CA HIS A 8 -55.91 27.24 -36.03
C HIS A 8 -54.83 28.33 -36.19
N CYS A 9 -54.32 28.90 -35.10
CA CYS A 9 -53.38 30.04 -35.16
C CYS A 9 -52.05 29.85 -34.38
N GLY A 10 -51.86 28.74 -33.68
CA GLY A 10 -50.64 28.45 -32.92
C GLY A 10 -50.46 29.22 -31.60
N SER A 11 -51.36 30.18 -31.31
CA SER A 11 -51.36 30.95 -30.06
C SER A 11 -51.71 30.08 -28.85
N PRO A 12 -51.21 30.41 -27.64
CA PRO A 12 -51.58 29.72 -26.42
C PRO A 12 -53.11 29.69 -26.20
N VAL A 13 -53.62 28.55 -25.74
CA VAL A 13 -55.04 28.39 -25.39
C VAL A 13 -55.21 28.28 -23.88
N MET A 14 -56.37 28.71 -23.39
CA MET A 14 -56.82 28.40 -22.03
C MET A 14 -57.56 27.05 -22.07
N VAL A 15 -57.20 26.14 -21.16
CA VAL A 15 -57.87 24.85 -21.01
C VAL A 15 -58.74 24.86 -19.77
N ARG A 16 -60.03 24.51 -19.93
CA ARG A 16 -61.01 24.40 -18.84
C ARG A 16 -61.74 23.07 -18.95
N GLY A 17 -61.51 22.17 -18.00
CA GLY A 17 -62.05 20.82 -18.06
C GLY A 17 -61.60 20.10 -19.32
N ASN A 18 -62.55 19.67 -20.16
CA ASN A 18 -62.27 18.98 -21.43
C ASN A 18 -62.37 19.87 -22.67
N ARG A 19 -62.31 21.21 -22.51
CA ARG A 19 -62.45 22.18 -23.60
C ARG A 19 -61.28 23.15 -23.58
N TRP A 20 -60.90 23.62 -24.76
CA TRP A 20 -59.91 24.68 -24.94
C TRP A 20 -60.54 25.87 -25.66
N GLU A 21 -60.00 27.06 -25.39
CA GLU A 21 -60.42 28.32 -25.98
C GLU A 21 -59.20 29.18 -26.28
N CYS A 22 -59.13 29.71 -27.51
CA CYS A 22 -58.09 30.63 -27.93
C CYS A 22 -58.59 32.07 -27.78
N GLY A 23 -58.06 32.80 -26.80
CA GLY A 23 -58.39 34.21 -26.58
C GLY A 23 -57.90 35.15 -27.70
N TRP A 24 -57.10 34.67 -28.65
CA TRP A 24 -56.58 35.47 -29.77
C TRP A 24 -57.49 35.42 -31.00
N CYS A 25 -57.80 34.22 -31.52
CA CYS A 25 -58.63 34.07 -32.72
C CYS A 25 -60.10 33.74 -32.41
N GLY A 26 -60.46 33.53 -31.14
CA GLY A 26 -61.82 33.19 -30.71
C GLY A 26 -62.24 31.75 -31.00
N ASP A 27 -61.33 30.92 -31.53
CA ASP A 27 -61.61 29.51 -31.80
C ASP A 27 -61.66 28.70 -30.50
N PHE A 28 -62.51 27.68 -30.48
CA PHE A 28 -62.69 26.81 -29.32
C PHE A 28 -63.05 25.40 -29.74
N GLY A 29 -62.68 24.43 -28.93
CA GLY A 29 -62.93 23.03 -29.24
C GLY A 29 -62.75 22.11 -28.05
N ASN A 30 -63.08 20.84 -28.25
CA ASN A 30 -62.78 19.81 -27.27
C ASN A 30 -61.26 19.53 -27.27
N ILE A 31 -60.67 19.11 -26.15
CA ILE A 31 -59.26 18.70 -26.10
C ILE A 31 -58.95 17.60 -27.12
N SER A 32 -59.90 16.71 -27.43
CA SER A 32 -59.76 15.68 -28.45
C SER A 32 -59.60 16.22 -29.88
N SER A 33 -59.94 17.49 -30.12
CA SER A 33 -59.76 18.15 -31.43
C SER A 33 -58.39 18.81 -31.59
N LEU A 34 -57.53 18.80 -30.57
CA LEU A 34 -56.16 19.29 -30.67
C LEU A 34 -55.28 18.32 -31.46
N PHE A 35 -54.14 18.79 -31.96
CA PHE A 35 -53.16 17.89 -32.56
C PHE A 35 -52.65 16.84 -31.55
N PRO A 36 -52.33 15.60 -31.98
CA PRO A 36 -51.88 14.52 -31.09
C PRO A 36 -50.69 14.90 -30.20
N SER A 37 -49.76 15.72 -30.72
CA SER A 37 -48.62 16.24 -29.98
C SER A 37 -49.01 17.18 -28.83
N GLU A 38 -50.11 17.92 -28.97
CA GLU A 38 -50.65 18.79 -27.93
C GLU A 38 -51.50 17.98 -26.93
N GLN A 39 -52.24 16.97 -27.40
CA GLN A 39 -52.95 16.04 -26.51
C GLN A 39 -51.99 15.26 -25.59
N ALA A 40 -50.84 14.85 -26.11
CA ALA A 40 -49.82 14.14 -25.34
C ALA A 40 -49.26 14.97 -24.16
N LYS A 41 -49.25 16.30 -24.27
CA LYS A 41 -48.83 17.20 -23.18
C LYS A 41 -49.82 17.25 -22.02
N LEU A 42 -51.07 16.83 -22.26
CA LEU A 42 -52.15 16.79 -21.27
C LEU A 42 -52.30 15.42 -20.60
N ALA A 43 -51.58 14.39 -21.08
CA ALA A 43 -51.64 13.06 -20.50
C ALA A 43 -50.95 13.02 -19.11
N PRO A 44 -51.57 12.42 -18.08
CA PRO A 44 -50.95 12.28 -16.77
C PRO A 44 -49.72 11.36 -16.87
N LYS A 45 -48.58 11.79 -16.30
CA LYS A 45 -47.36 10.97 -16.21
C LYS A 45 -47.66 9.71 -15.39
N LYS A 46 -47.79 8.56 -16.05
CA LYS A 46 -47.88 7.26 -15.38
C LYS A 46 -46.51 6.92 -14.78
N SER A 47 -46.42 6.92 -13.45
CA SER A 47 -45.27 6.40 -12.73
C SER A 47 -45.31 4.88 -12.77
N THR A 48 -44.29 4.26 -13.35
CA THR A 48 -44.06 2.81 -13.27
C THR A 48 -43.24 2.50 -12.02
N PRO A 49 -43.68 1.57 -11.15
CA PRO A 49 -42.90 1.19 -9.98
C PRO A 49 -41.66 0.40 -10.40
N LYS A 50 -40.51 0.77 -9.84
CA LYS A 50 -39.22 0.10 -10.05
C LYS A 50 -38.92 -0.72 -8.79
N ILE A 51 -38.91 -2.04 -8.91
CA ILE A 51 -38.49 -2.94 -7.82
C ILE A 51 -37.01 -3.23 -8.02
N THR A 52 -36.20 -2.95 -7.01
CA THR A 52 -34.77 -3.25 -7.00
C THR A 52 -34.52 -4.32 -5.94
N LEU A 53 -34.01 -5.47 -6.38
CA LEU A 53 -33.56 -6.55 -5.49
C LEU A 53 -32.05 -6.39 -5.30
N SER A 54 -31.64 -6.30 -4.04
CA SER A 54 -30.24 -6.27 -3.62
C SER A 54 -29.96 -7.61 -2.95
N PHE A 55 -28.93 -8.31 -3.40
CA PHE A 55 -28.45 -9.52 -2.72
C PHE A 55 -27.09 -9.19 -2.11
N THR A 56 -26.95 -9.45 -0.82
CA THR A 56 -25.68 -9.37 -0.11
C THR A 56 -25.17 -10.80 0.02
N VAL A 57 -24.04 -11.08 -0.62
CA VAL A 57 -23.33 -12.35 -0.46
C VAL A 57 -22.37 -12.15 0.70
N SER A 58 -22.68 -12.74 1.85
CA SER A 58 -21.76 -12.86 2.97
C SER A 58 -20.89 -14.09 2.73
N VAL A 59 -19.61 -13.88 2.44
CA VAL A 59 -18.62 -14.95 2.52
C VAL A 59 -18.34 -15.13 4.00
N GLU A 60 -18.81 -16.24 4.60
CA GLU A 60 -18.30 -16.66 5.89
C GLU A 60 -16.84 -17.08 5.68
N ASP A 61 -15.93 -16.24 6.15
CA ASP A 61 -14.52 -16.60 6.21
C ASP A 61 -14.37 -17.74 7.22
N THR A 62 -14.16 -18.94 6.69
CA THR A 62 -13.99 -20.16 7.48
C THR A 62 -12.52 -20.41 7.80
N THR A 63 -11.63 -19.45 7.50
CA THR A 63 -10.25 -19.52 7.98
C THR A 63 -10.25 -19.53 9.51
N PRO A 64 -9.58 -20.52 10.13
CA PRO A 64 -9.31 -20.43 11.55
C PRO A 64 -8.57 -19.12 11.82
N PRO A 65 -8.83 -18.44 12.96
CA PRO A 65 -8.17 -17.19 13.28
C PRO A 65 -6.65 -17.37 13.15
N PRO A 66 -5.93 -16.35 12.64
CA PRO A 66 -4.49 -16.44 12.43
C PRO A 66 -3.82 -16.96 13.70
N ARG A 67 -3.02 -18.02 13.57
CA ARG A 67 -2.24 -18.51 14.70
C ARG A 67 -1.24 -17.41 15.07
N HIS A 68 -1.36 -16.88 16.28
CA HIS A 68 -0.34 -16.00 16.82
C HIS A 68 0.86 -16.84 17.26
N PHE A 69 2.04 -16.48 16.77
CA PHE A 69 3.30 -17.11 17.16
C PHE A 69 3.92 -16.33 18.31
N THR A 70 4.50 -17.07 19.26
CA THR A 70 5.31 -16.47 20.31
C THR A 70 6.62 -15.93 19.72
N ARG A 71 7.24 -14.95 20.38
CA ARG A 71 8.57 -14.44 20.02
C ARG A 71 9.59 -15.57 19.83
N THR A 72 9.58 -16.60 20.67
CA THR A 72 10.52 -17.73 20.56
C THR A 72 10.28 -18.55 19.30
N GLU A 73 9.02 -18.83 18.95
CA GLU A 73 8.70 -19.51 17.68
C GLU A 73 9.14 -18.68 16.47
N LEU A 74 8.91 -17.36 16.49
CA LEU A 74 9.34 -16.45 15.43
C LEU A 74 10.86 -16.42 15.27
N VAL A 75 11.62 -16.30 16.37
CA VAL A 75 13.08 -16.38 16.35
C VAL A 75 13.54 -17.73 15.78
N ASP A 76 12.91 -18.84 16.17
CA ASP A 76 13.29 -20.17 15.69
C ASP A 76 12.95 -20.38 14.21
N MET A 77 11.90 -19.74 13.68
CA MET A 77 11.57 -19.72 12.25
C MET A 77 12.64 -18.94 11.45
N VAL A 78 12.93 -17.70 11.85
CA VAL A 78 13.94 -16.86 11.19
C VAL A 78 15.33 -17.47 11.27
N ARG A 79 15.71 -18.04 12.43
CA ARG A 79 17.01 -18.70 12.62
C ARG A 79 17.20 -19.92 11.73
N ARG A 80 16.14 -20.71 11.52
CA ARG A 80 16.17 -21.90 10.65
C ARG A 80 15.91 -21.57 9.19
N TRP A 81 15.56 -20.32 8.91
CA TRP A 81 15.09 -19.84 7.62
C TRP A 81 13.95 -20.71 7.05
N ASP A 82 12.98 -21.06 7.92
CA ASP A 82 11.82 -21.89 7.57
C ASP A 82 10.53 -21.14 7.92
N PHE A 83 9.82 -20.73 6.86
CA PHE A 83 8.62 -19.91 6.92
C PHE A 83 7.36 -20.67 6.49
N SER A 84 7.41 -22.00 6.45
CA SER A 84 6.27 -22.83 6.05
C SER A 84 5.03 -22.66 6.95
N GLU A 85 5.22 -22.32 8.21
CA GLU A 85 4.14 -22.02 9.16
C GLU A 85 3.76 -20.53 9.20
N ASN A 86 4.69 -19.63 8.88
CA ASN A 86 4.48 -18.18 8.87
C ASN A 86 5.42 -17.49 7.87
N GLU A 87 4.88 -17.13 6.71
CA GLU A 87 5.62 -16.41 5.67
C GLU A 87 6.09 -15.01 6.13
N TRP A 88 5.41 -14.43 7.13
CA TRP A 88 5.68 -13.11 7.68
C TRP A 88 6.53 -13.14 8.95
N ALA A 89 7.22 -14.24 9.26
CA ALA A 89 7.92 -14.40 10.53
C ALA A 89 8.97 -13.31 10.81
N CYS A 90 9.65 -12.77 9.78
CA CYS A 90 10.56 -11.63 9.92
C CYS A 90 9.82 -10.37 10.42
N ARG A 91 8.75 -9.96 9.73
CA ARG A 91 7.89 -8.84 10.13
C ARG A 91 7.32 -9.03 11.53
N ASP A 92 6.74 -10.20 11.80
CA ASP A 92 6.09 -10.50 13.06
C ASP A 92 7.10 -10.52 14.22
N LEU A 93 8.34 -10.95 13.97
CA LEU A 93 9.44 -10.83 14.94
C LEU A 93 9.74 -9.36 15.26
N LEU A 94 9.81 -8.49 14.25
CA LEU A 94 10.01 -7.06 14.46
C LEU A 94 8.86 -6.43 15.26
N ILE A 95 7.61 -6.77 14.94
CA ILE A 95 6.43 -6.29 15.68
C ILE A 95 6.50 -6.75 17.14
N ALA A 96 6.88 -8.00 17.40
CA ALA A 96 7.01 -8.55 18.74
C ALA A 96 8.10 -7.88 19.58
N ASP A 97 9.24 -7.53 18.97
CA ASP A 97 10.40 -6.96 19.68
C ASP A 97 10.36 -5.43 19.80
N PHE A 98 9.63 -4.75 18.91
CA PHE A 98 9.55 -3.30 18.86
C PHE A 98 8.10 -2.79 18.89
N PRO A 99 7.29 -3.16 19.90
CA PRO A 99 5.87 -2.80 19.97
C PRO A 99 5.66 -1.27 20.00
N ASP A 100 6.58 -0.52 20.59
CA ASP A 100 6.50 0.95 20.64
C ASP A 100 6.71 1.61 19.27
N ALA A 101 7.53 0.99 18.40
CA ALA A 101 7.80 1.50 17.05
C ALA A 101 6.58 1.32 16.14
N VAL A 102 5.82 0.25 16.38
CA VAL A 102 4.67 -0.12 15.55
C VAL A 102 3.33 0.33 16.10
N ARG A 103 3.30 0.95 17.29
CA ARG A 103 2.07 1.37 17.99
C ARG A 103 1.18 2.34 17.21
N ARG A 104 1.72 2.99 16.16
CA ARG A 104 0.98 3.98 15.36
C ARG A 104 0.01 3.33 14.37
N TRP A 105 0.20 2.05 14.08
CA TRP A 105 -0.65 1.27 13.19
C TRP A 105 -1.59 0.36 13.99
N THR A 106 -2.73 0.10 13.37
CA THR A 106 -3.65 -0.96 13.79
C THR A 106 -3.13 -2.34 13.38
N ALA A 107 -3.70 -3.41 13.95
CA ALA A 107 -3.32 -4.77 13.57
C ALA A 107 -3.60 -5.05 12.09
N GLU A 108 -4.72 -4.55 11.54
CA GLU A 108 -5.08 -4.67 10.12
C GLU A 108 -4.06 -3.97 9.21
N GLU A 109 -3.66 -2.74 9.56
CA GLU A 109 -2.61 -2.03 8.81
C GLU A 109 -1.26 -2.75 8.85
N LEU A 110 -0.90 -3.40 9.98
CA LEU A 110 0.34 -4.17 10.08
C LEU A 110 0.27 -5.50 9.31
N GLU A 111 -0.91 -6.10 9.18
CA GLU A 111 -1.11 -7.33 8.40
C GLU A 111 -0.88 -7.10 6.90
N ASP A 112 -1.21 -5.90 6.40
CA ASP A 112 -1.02 -5.51 4.99
C ASP A 112 0.44 -5.14 4.64
N MET A 113 1.30 -4.92 5.64
CA MET A 113 2.71 -4.55 5.42
C MET A 113 3.58 -5.80 5.33
N ASP A 114 4.57 -5.79 4.43
CA ASP A 114 5.65 -6.78 4.48
C ASP A 114 6.82 -6.32 5.38
N THR A 115 7.91 -7.11 5.42
CA THR A 115 9.11 -6.78 6.19
C THR A 115 9.77 -5.49 5.68
N GLN A 116 9.80 -5.29 4.36
CA GLN A 116 10.43 -4.13 3.73
C GLN A 116 9.64 -2.86 4.04
N ASP A 117 8.31 -2.89 3.86
CA ASP A 117 7.40 -1.79 4.16
C ASP A 117 7.56 -1.35 5.61
N LEU A 118 7.55 -2.30 6.56
CA LEU A 118 7.70 -2.01 7.98
C LEU A 118 9.04 -1.34 8.27
N LEU A 119 10.13 -1.89 7.75
CA LEU A 119 11.46 -1.33 7.92
C LEU A 119 11.56 0.10 7.35
N CYS A 120 11.02 0.33 6.16
CA CYS A 120 11.06 1.64 5.49
C CYS A 120 10.26 2.69 6.26
N GLU A 121 9.03 2.36 6.64
CA GLU A 121 8.14 3.26 7.35
C GLU A 121 8.63 3.59 8.77
N VAL A 122 9.26 2.63 9.46
CA VAL A 122 9.97 2.90 10.71
C VAL A 122 11.23 3.72 10.43
N GLY A 123 11.95 3.45 9.34
CA GLY A 123 13.12 4.22 8.91
C GLY A 123 12.85 5.70 8.73
N ASP A 124 11.69 6.08 8.19
CA ASP A 124 11.30 7.48 8.01
C ASP A 124 10.88 8.18 9.31
N SER A 125 10.31 7.44 10.26
CA SER A 125 9.75 8.02 11.49
C SER A 125 10.67 7.92 12.71
N ASP A 126 11.41 6.81 12.82
CA ASP A 126 12.44 6.54 13.83
C ASP A 126 13.61 5.75 13.20
N PRO A 127 14.55 6.47 12.54
CA PRO A 127 15.67 5.84 11.85
C PRO A 127 16.57 5.00 12.76
N GLN A 128 16.69 5.38 14.03
CA GLN A 128 17.54 4.65 14.97
C GLN A 128 16.94 3.29 15.31
N THR A 129 15.61 3.22 15.49
CA THR A 129 14.92 1.96 15.73
C THR A 129 14.95 1.06 14.50
N ALA A 130 14.82 1.60 13.29
CA ALA A 130 14.95 0.82 12.06
C ALA A 130 16.33 0.14 11.94
N VAL A 131 17.42 0.81 12.35
CA VAL A 131 18.76 0.18 12.43
C VAL A 131 18.78 -0.98 13.42
N GLN A 132 18.07 -0.87 14.57
CA GLN A 132 17.99 -1.97 15.52
C GLN A 132 17.15 -3.15 14.98
N MET A 133 16.09 -2.86 14.24
CA MET A 133 15.28 -3.88 13.56
C MET A 133 16.10 -4.65 12.51
N MET A 134 16.81 -3.92 11.64
CA MET A 134 17.75 -4.50 10.67
C MET A 134 18.73 -5.43 11.38
N LYS A 135 19.39 -4.93 12.43
CA LYS A 135 20.35 -5.71 13.21
C LYS A 135 19.73 -6.97 13.81
N LEU A 136 18.53 -6.89 14.38
CA LEU A 136 17.85 -8.05 14.95
C LEU A 136 17.67 -9.17 13.92
N LEU A 137 17.22 -8.83 12.71
CA LEU A 137 17.04 -9.81 11.64
C LEU A 137 18.37 -10.43 11.21
N LEU A 138 19.41 -9.60 10.98
CA LEU A 138 20.73 -10.08 10.59
C LEU A 138 21.37 -10.97 11.67
N ASP A 139 21.25 -10.59 12.95
CA ASP A 139 21.75 -11.38 14.07
C ASP A 139 20.99 -12.71 14.22
N THR A 140 19.71 -12.74 13.87
CA THR A 140 18.86 -13.95 13.97
C THR A 140 19.11 -14.90 12.82
N ALA A 141 19.27 -14.38 11.60
CA ALA A 141 19.50 -15.14 10.38
C ALA A 141 20.99 -15.36 10.05
N GLU A 142 21.91 -15.01 10.95
CA GLU A 142 23.35 -14.94 10.68
C GLU A 142 23.93 -16.20 10.03
N SER A 143 23.50 -17.39 10.47
CA SER A 143 23.98 -18.67 9.91
C SER A 143 23.65 -18.86 8.43
N HIS A 144 22.63 -18.18 7.93
CA HIS A 144 22.16 -18.25 6.54
C HIS A 144 22.68 -17.11 5.67
N LEU A 145 23.40 -16.12 6.22
CA LEU A 145 23.92 -15.01 5.41
C LEU A 145 25.00 -15.42 4.38
N GLN A 146 25.47 -16.66 4.42
CA GLN A 146 26.38 -17.22 3.41
C GLN A 146 25.64 -18.01 2.31
N GLU A 147 24.31 -18.12 2.41
CA GLU A 147 23.46 -18.71 1.39
C GLU A 147 22.99 -17.59 0.45
N PRO A 148 23.32 -17.62 -0.86
CA PRO A 148 23.03 -16.52 -1.78
C PRO A 148 21.57 -16.09 -1.80
N GLU A 149 20.64 -17.05 -1.85
CA GLU A 149 19.20 -16.74 -1.91
C GLU A 149 18.70 -16.07 -0.63
N VAL A 150 19.21 -16.47 0.54
CA VAL A 150 18.85 -15.87 1.83
C VAL A 150 19.44 -14.48 1.98
N ALA A 151 20.73 -14.33 1.62
CA ALA A 151 21.42 -13.06 1.66
C ALA A 151 20.78 -12.05 0.71
N GLU A 152 20.40 -12.48 -0.50
CA GLU A 152 19.67 -11.66 -1.47
C GLU A 152 18.29 -11.26 -0.94
N GLN A 153 17.51 -12.19 -0.38
CA GLN A 153 16.21 -11.85 0.23
C GLN A 153 16.35 -10.78 1.30
N LEU A 154 17.25 -10.96 2.28
CA LEU A 154 17.38 -9.99 3.37
C LEU A 154 17.96 -8.65 2.90
N LEU A 155 19.08 -8.68 2.16
CA LEU A 155 19.85 -7.48 1.86
C LEU A 155 19.44 -6.82 0.55
N GLY A 156 19.06 -7.59 -0.45
CA GLY A 156 18.66 -7.12 -1.77
C GLY A 156 17.18 -6.78 -1.88
N TRP A 157 16.31 -7.43 -1.09
CA TRP A 157 14.88 -7.15 -1.08
C TRP A 157 14.43 -6.44 0.21
N ASP A 158 14.49 -7.11 1.36
CA ASP A 158 13.87 -6.58 2.59
C ASP A 158 14.54 -5.29 3.08
N MET A 159 15.86 -5.17 2.95
CA MET A 159 16.64 -4.05 3.52
C MET A 159 17.13 -3.04 2.49
N CYS A 160 16.94 -3.25 1.18
CA CYS A 160 17.59 -2.42 0.17
C CYS A 160 17.15 -0.95 0.22
N VAL A 161 15.84 -0.71 0.34
CA VAL A 161 15.29 0.64 0.47
C VAL A 161 15.70 1.28 1.81
N LEU A 162 15.83 0.46 2.87
CA LEU A 162 16.30 0.93 4.16
C LEU A 162 17.77 1.41 4.11
N CYS A 163 18.65 0.67 3.43
CA CYS A 163 20.06 1.04 3.22
C CYS A 163 20.21 2.33 2.40
N ARG A 164 19.28 2.59 1.46
CA ARG A 164 19.23 3.81 0.64
C ARG A 164 18.62 5.01 1.38
N ASN A 165 17.90 4.79 2.48
CA ASN A 165 17.22 5.86 3.19
C ASN A 165 18.22 6.79 3.89
N GLN A 166 18.33 8.03 3.41
CA GLN A 166 19.25 9.06 3.94
C GLN A 166 19.10 9.34 5.44
N PHE A 167 17.88 9.19 6.00
CA PHE A 167 17.65 9.40 7.44
C PHE A 167 18.22 8.25 8.27
N VAL A 168 18.28 7.05 7.69
CA VAL A 168 18.78 5.82 8.31
C VAL A 168 20.28 5.65 8.10
N GLN A 169 20.82 6.12 6.98
CA GLN A 169 22.26 6.02 6.69
C GLN A 169 23.11 6.65 7.79
N ALA A 170 22.79 7.85 8.27
CA ALA A 170 23.57 8.50 9.33
C ALA A 170 23.68 7.66 10.62
N PRO A 171 22.58 7.19 11.25
CA PRO A 171 22.68 6.31 12.41
C PRO A 171 23.26 4.93 12.09
N LEU A 172 23.01 4.37 10.91
CA LEU A 172 23.58 3.09 10.48
C LEU A 172 25.11 3.17 10.38
N LEU A 173 25.66 4.16 9.67
CA LEU A 173 27.11 4.36 9.58
C LEU A 173 27.74 4.56 10.96
N LYS A 174 27.07 5.29 11.86
CA LYS A 174 27.51 5.43 13.25
C LYS A 174 27.54 4.08 13.99
N GLN A 175 26.55 3.22 13.77
CA GLN A 175 26.52 1.87 14.34
C GLN A 175 27.68 1.02 13.78
N LEU A 176 27.93 1.06 12.46
CA LEU A 176 28.98 0.28 11.80
C LEU A 176 30.40 0.61 12.28
N LYS A 177 30.64 1.82 12.79
CA LYS A 177 31.92 2.17 13.42
C LYS A 177 32.21 1.42 14.72
N HIS A 178 31.18 0.93 15.38
CA HIS A 178 31.27 0.35 16.71
C HIS A 178 30.82 -1.11 16.75
N ASP A 179 30.17 -1.59 15.70
CA ASP A 179 29.61 -2.92 15.59
C ASP A 179 30.23 -3.67 14.41
N ASP A 180 31.39 -4.29 14.70
CA ASP A 180 32.16 -5.04 13.72
C ASP A 180 31.38 -6.24 13.17
N ARG A 181 30.52 -6.86 13.99
CA ARG A 181 29.67 -7.98 13.58
C ARG A 181 28.65 -7.53 12.54
N LEU A 182 27.96 -6.41 12.77
CA LEU A 182 27.02 -5.86 11.79
C LEU A 182 27.71 -5.50 10.47
N ALA A 183 28.90 -4.90 10.53
CA ALA A 183 29.68 -4.61 9.33
C ALA A 183 30.06 -5.88 8.55
N GLN A 184 30.46 -6.95 9.25
CA GLN A 184 30.73 -8.24 8.62
C GLN A 184 29.46 -8.87 8.02
N GLN A 185 28.32 -8.82 8.71
CA GLN A 185 27.05 -9.35 8.21
C GLN A 185 26.61 -8.65 6.90
N LEU A 186 26.76 -7.33 6.83
CA LEU A 186 26.38 -6.55 5.64
C LEU A 186 27.35 -6.71 4.47
N PHE A 187 28.67 -6.72 4.73
CA PHE A 187 29.68 -6.65 3.66
C PHE A 187 30.37 -7.98 3.33
N ARG A 188 30.17 -9.03 4.16
CA ARG A 188 30.71 -10.38 3.94
C ARG A 188 29.65 -11.47 3.76
N SER A 189 28.38 -11.10 3.58
CA SER A 189 27.33 -12.05 3.20
C SER A 189 27.53 -12.57 1.77
N ALA A 190 26.77 -13.59 1.37
CA ALA A 190 26.77 -14.12 0.02
C ALA A 190 26.03 -13.23 -1.01
N TYR A 191 25.65 -12.01 -0.61
CA TYR A 191 25.05 -11.01 -1.47
C TYR A 191 25.87 -9.72 -1.40
N VAL A 192 26.30 -9.23 -2.56
CA VAL A 192 26.92 -7.91 -2.71
C VAL A 192 26.24 -7.21 -3.89
N GLY A 193 25.64 -6.05 -3.63
CA GLY A 193 24.90 -5.28 -4.64
C GLY A 193 24.59 -3.86 -4.16
N ASP A 194 23.49 -3.29 -4.67
CA ASP A 194 23.06 -1.90 -4.46
C ASP A 194 23.11 -1.46 -2.99
N SER A 195 22.68 -2.32 -2.06
CA SER A 195 22.67 -2.00 -0.63
C SER A 195 24.05 -1.64 -0.09
N GLN A 196 25.10 -2.35 -0.51
CA GLN A 196 26.47 -2.06 -0.09
C GLN A 196 27.04 -0.84 -0.82
N GLU A 197 26.70 -0.65 -2.09
CA GLU A 197 27.08 0.53 -2.86
C GLU A 197 26.50 1.80 -2.24
N ASP A 198 25.19 1.82 -1.97
CA ASP A 198 24.47 2.93 -1.34
C ASP A 198 25.10 3.32 0.01
N LEU A 199 25.59 2.34 0.80
CA LEU A 199 26.27 2.61 2.06
C LEU A 199 27.70 3.14 1.90
N LEU A 200 28.43 2.71 0.87
CA LEU A 200 29.76 3.22 0.55
C LEU A 200 29.68 4.65 0.00
N ASP A 201 28.63 4.98 -0.74
CA ASP A 201 28.33 6.33 -1.21
C ASP A 201 27.85 7.22 -0.07
N ALA A 202 27.04 6.70 0.84
CA ALA A 202 26.69 7.39 2.07
C ALA A 202 27.95 7.76 2.87
N CYS A 203 28.95 6.87 2.95
CA CYS A 203 30.21 7.22 3.61
C CYS A 203 30.90 8.42 2.97
N ASP A 204 30.88 8.57 1.65
CA ASP A 204 31.43 9.77 0.98
C ASP A 204 30.60 11.01 1.33
N TRP A 205 29.28 10.90 1.28
CA TRP A 205 28.37 12.00 1.59
C TRP A 205 28.53 12.52 3.02
N PHE A 206 28.71 11.62 3.99
CA PHE A 206 28.90 11.95 5.40
C PHE A 206 30.38 12.21 5.78
N GLY A 207 31.32 12.11 4.83
CA GLY A 207 32.75 12.36 5.08
C GLY A 207 33.45 11.28 5.90
N GLU A 208 32.93 10.05 5.89
CA GLU A 208 33.35 8.90 6.69
C GLU A 208 34.43 8.06 5.98
N ALA A 209 35.52 8.70 5.57
CA ALA A 209 36.55 8.08 4.72
C ALA A 209 37.22 6.83 5.32
N ASP A 210 37.46 6.81 6.64
CA ASP A 210 38.07 5.65 7.29
C ASP A 210 37.10 4.48 7.41
N LEU A 211 35.82 4.76 7.67
CA LEU A 211 34.77 3.75 7.64
C LEU A 211 34.62 3.18 6.22
N LYS A 212 34.57 4.04 5.19
CA LYS A 212 34.49 3.58 3.79
C LYS A 212 35.62 2.61 3.46
N LYS A 213 36.87 2.96 3.79
CA LYS A 213 38.02 2.09 3.56
C LYS A 213 37.86 0.74 4.27
N TYR A 214 37.40 0.76 5.51
CA TYR A 214 37.16 -0.46 6.28
C TYR A 214 36.08 -1.34 5.63
N LEU A 215 34.89 -0.80 5.36
CA LEU A 215 33.78 -1.54 4.74
C LEU A 215 34.16 -2.07 3.35
N TYR A 216 34.82 -1.25 2.53
CA TYR A 216 35.34 -1.66 1.22
C TYR A 216 36.38 -2.78 1.34
N SER A 217 37.20 -2.79 2.40
CA SER A 217 38.15 -3.88 2.64
C SER A 217 37.47 -5.20 3.01
N LEU A 218 36.34 -5.16 3.72
CA LEU A 218 35.54 -6.36 4.00
C LEU A 218 34.96 -6.94 2.71
N MET A 219 34.42 -6.05 1.87
CA MET A 219 33.78 -6.40 0.61
C MET A 219 34.77 -6.97 -0.42
N THR A 220 35.96 -6.39 -0.56
CA THR A 220 37.00 -6.91 -1.49
C THR A 220 37.59 -8.26 -1.05
N GLN A 221 37.40 -8.64 0.22
CA GLN A 221 37.73 -9.98 0.73
C GLN A 221 36.55 -10.96 0.64
N ASN A 222 35.41 -10.51 0.15
CA ASN A 222 34.22 -11.34 -0.02
C ASN A 222 34.32 -12.11 -1.35
N PRO A 223 34.26 -13.46 -1.34
CA PRO A 223 34.33 -14.25 -2.57
C PRO A 223 33.15 -14.03 -3.54
N TYR A 224 32.06 -13.43 -3.08
CA TYR A 224 30.87 -13.12 -3.88
C TYR A 224 30.93 -11.72 -4.52
N PHE A 225 31.98 -10.93 -4.27
CA PHE A 225 32.12 -9.60 -4.86
C PHE A 225 32.75 -9.66 -6.25
N GLU A 226 31.98 -9.26 -7.27
CA GLU A 226 32.44 -9.21 -8.68
C GLU A 226 32.75 -7.79 -9.18
N GLY A 227 32.49 -6.76 -8.36
CA GLY A 227 32.52 -5.35 -8.75
C GLY A 227 31.13 -4.72 -8.65
N PHE A 228 31.06 -3.40 -8.78
CA PHE A 228 29.81 -2.69 -9.11
C PHE A 228 29.85 -2.34 -10.60
N ASP A 229 28.71 -2.46 -11.28
CA ASP A 229 28.57 -2.22 -12.72
C ASP A 229 28.62 -0.73 -13.10
#